data_AF-A0A1C7P2F3-F1
#
_entry.id   AF-A0A1C7P2F3-F1
#
_cell.length_a   1.000
_cell.length_b   1.000
_cell.length_c   1.000
_cell.angle_alpha   90.00
_cell.angle_beta   90.00
_cell.angle_gamma   90.00
#
_symmetry.space_group_name_H-M   'P 1'
#
loop_
_entity.id
_entity.type
_entity.pdbx_description
1 polymer ?
#
loop_
_entity_poly.entity_id
_entity_poly.type
_entity_poly.pdbx_seq_one_letter_code
_entity_poly.pdbx_strand_id
1 'polypeptide(L)'
;MQRIASAVKTTCLHTFVTLMIIFSLVSGANAQSANGNQYSMQEIVDAGNNFFGAASGGLAKVVENAFSKYGLPNGYILGQEGSGAFVAGLTYGEGDLYTKNAGQHNVFWQGPSLGIDWGGQGSRTMMLVYNLPAVPSLFKRFGGVSGSAYVVAGVGMTVLTDENIVLVPIRTGIGARLGINVGYLKLTQQPTWNPF
;
A
#
# COMPACT_ATOMS: atom_id res chain seq x y z
N MET A 1 59.39 -48.42 -3.59
CA MET A 1 58.18 -48.04 -2.83
C MET A 1 57.88 -46.53 -2.85
N GLN A 2 58.32 -45.74 -3.85
CA GLN A 2 58.11 -44.27 -3.86
C GLN A 2 57.14 -43.74 -4.96
N ARG A 3 56.77 -44.56 -5.96
CA ARG A 3 55.95 -44.11 -7.09
C ARG A 3 54.43 -44.16 -6.87
N ILE A 4 53.95 -44.95 -5.91
CA ILE A 4 52.52 -45.16 -5.65
C ILE A 4 51.92 -44.02 -4.81
N ALA A 5 52.73 -43.36 -3.97
CA ALA A 5 52.28 -42.27 -3.10
C ALA A 5 51.93 -40.97 -3.86
N SER A 6 52.51 -40.74 -5.04
CA SER A 6 52.26 -39.53 -5.83
C SER A 6 50.93 -39.57 -6.59
N ALA A 7 50.47 -40.75 -7.01
CA ALA A 7 49.24 -40.90 -7.78
C ALA A 7 47.98 -40.69 -6.93
N VAL A 8 48.03 -41.01 -5.64
CA VAL A 8 46.89 -40.86 -4.72
C VAL A 8 46.65 -39.39 -4.33
N LYS A 9 47.73 -38.60 -4.16
CA LYS A 9 47.62 -37.16 -3.82
C LYS A 9 46.98 -36.32 -4.93
N THR A 10 47.29 -36.61 -6.19
CA THR A 10 46.79 -35.82 -7.33
C THR A 10 45.32 -36.12 -7.62
N THR A 11 44.87 -37.37 -7.47
CA THR A 11 43.47 -37.75 -7.74
C THR A 11 42.51 -37.24 -6.67
N CYS A 12 42.93 -37.21 -5.39
CA CYS A 12 42.15 -36.68 -4.27
C CYS A 12 41.96 -35.15 -4.34
N LEU A 13 42.96 -34.42 -4.85
CA LEU A 13 42.90 -32.96 -4.99
C LEU A 13 41.92 -32.53 -6.10
N HIS A 14 41.80 -33.32 -7.17
CA HIS A 14 40.85 -33.03 -8.25
C HIS A 14 39.40 -33.36 -7.86
N THR A 15 39.14 -34.38 -7.05
CA THR A 15 37.77 -34.71 -6.61
C THR A 15 37.21 -33.71 -5.61
N PHE A 16 38.06 -33.07 -4.80
CA PHE A 16 37.64 -32.03 -3.86
C PHE A 16 37.29 -30.70 -4.54
N VAL A 17 37.99 -30.34 -5.63
CA VAL A 17 37.76 -29.07 -6.35
C VAL A 17 36.49 -29.11 -7.19
N THR A 18 36.14 -30.25 -7.80
CA THR A 18 34.91 -30.35 -8.61
C THR A 18 33.63 -30.38 -7.76
N LEU A 19 33.69 -30.89 -6.52
CA LEU A 19 32.53 -30.89 -5.61
C LEU A 19 32.24 -29.49 -5.04
N MET A 20 33.25 -28.63 -4.94
CA MET A 20 33.10 -27.27 -4.42
C MET A 20 32.54 -26.28 -5.45
N ILE A 21 32.64 -26.57 -6.75
CA ILE A 21 32.11 -25.71 -7.82
C ILE A 21 30.59 -25.91 -8.02
N ILE A 22 30.05 -27.08 -7.68
CA ILE A 22 28.61 -27.37 -7.80
C ILE A 22 27.80 -26.73 -6.67
N PHE A 23 28.41 -26.47 -5.50
CA PHE A 23 27.72 -25.87 -4.36
C PHE A 23 27.52 -24.34 -4.50
N SER A 24 28.31 -23.68 -5.34
CA SER A 24 28.28 -22.21 -5.51
C SER A 24 27.16 -21.71 -6.42
N LEU A 25 26.49 -22.59 -7.18
CA LEU A 25 25.49 -22.19 -8.18
C LEU A 25 24.04 -22.24 -7.66
N VAL A 26 23.80 -22.74 -6.44
CA VAL A 26 22.44 -22.91 -5.89
C VAL A 26 21.97 -21.76 -4.97
N SER A 27 22.86 -20.84 -4.59
CA SER A 27 22.53 -19.78 -3.61
C SER A 27 21.88 -18.52 -4.20
N GLY A 28 21.60 -18.47 -5.51
CA GLY A 28 21.08 -17.27 -6.18
C GLY A 28 19.56 -17.18 -6.38
N ALA A 29 18.79 -18.24 -6.10
CA ALA A 29 17.40 -18.35 -6.58
C ALA A 29 16.30 -17.95 -5.59
N ASN A 30 16.61 -17.39 -4.41
CA ASN A 30 15.60 -17.10 -3.37
C ASN A 30 15.45 -15.61 -2.98
N ALA A 31 16.05 -14.67 -3.71
CA ALA A 31 15.86 -13.23 -3.44
C ALA A 31 14.71 -12.59 -4.24
N GLN A 32 14.11 -13.30 -5.20
CA GLN A 32 13.11 -12.71 -6.12
C GLN A 32 11.66 -12.79 -5.63
N SER A 33 11.37 -13.53 -4.56
CA SER A 33 9.99 -13.80 -4.13
C SER A 33 9.46 -12.88 -3.02
N ALA A 34 10.27 -11.94 -2.50
CA ALA A 34 9.81 -10.95 -1.52
C ALA A 34 9.15 -9.72 -2.20
N ASN A 35 9.59 -9.36 -3.41
CA ASN A 35 9.09 -8.18 -4.15
C ASN A 35 7.85 -8.46 -5.03
N GLY A 36 7.44 -9.72 -5.20
CA GLY A 36 6.24 -10.05 -6.01
C GLY A 36 4.93 -9.57 -5.40
N ASN A 37 4.93 -9.26 -4.10
CA ASN A 37 3.71 -9.06 -3.31
C ASN A 37 3.45 -7.59 -2.92
N GLN A 38 4.32 -6.67 -3.32
CA GLN A 38 4.25 -5.25 -2.97
C GLN A 38 4.32 -4.37 -4.21
N TYR A 39 3.74 -3.16 -4.12
CA TYR A 39 3.78 -2.15 -5.17
C TYR A 39 4.99 -1.25 -5.00
N SER A 40 5.68 -0.99 -6.10
CA SER A 40 6.72 0.03 -6.17
C SER A 40 6.14 1.45 -6.12
N MET A 41 6.98 2.43 -5.80
CA MET A 41 6.58 3.84 -5.79
C MET A 41 6.06 4.29 -7.15
N GLN A 42 6.73 3.87 -8.22
CA GLN A 42 6.37 4.24 -9.58
C GLN A 42 4.97 3.73 -9.93
N GLU A 43 4.66 2.47 -9.62
CA GLU A 43 3.32 1.91 -9.87
C GLU A 43 2.22 2.67 -9.13
N ILE A 44 2.48 3.09 -7.89
CA ILE A 44 1.53 3.87 -7.09
C ILE A 44 1.37 5.29 -7.66
N VAL A 45 2.46 5.95 -8.05
CA VAL A 45 2.41 7.27 -8.68
C VAL A 45 1.66 7.23 -10.00
N ASP A 46 1.91 6.21 -10.83
CA ASP A 46 1.24 6.05 -12.12
C ASP A 46 -0.26 5.76 -11.95
N ALA A 47 -0.62 4.85 -11.05
CA ALA A 47 -2.01 4.58 -10.71
C ALA A 47 -2.72 5.84 -10.20
N GLY A 48 -2.09 6.60 -9.30
CA GLY A 48 -2.65 7.83 -8.78
C GLY A 48 -2.72 8.97 -9.79
N ASN A 49 -1.76 9.12 -10.70
CA ASN A 49 -1.82 10.11 -11.79
C ASN A 49 -2.96 9.81 -12.75
N ASN A 50 -3.13 8.53 -13.14
CA ASN A 50 -4.25 8.10 -13.96
C ASN A 50 -5.59 8.33 -13.25
N PHE A 51 -5.62 8.09 -11.94
CA PHE A 51 -6.82 8.21 -11.13
C PHE A 51 -7.22 9.66 -10.82
N PHE A 52 -6.28 10.53 -10.44
CA PHE A 52 -6.56 11.93 -10.09
C PHE A 52 -6.52 12.87 -11.30
N GLY A 53 -5.92 12.46 -12.43
CA GLY A 53 -5.74 13.29 -13.61
C GLY A 53 -4.86 14.52 -13.31
N ALA A 54 -5.22 15.67 -13.90
CA ALA A 54 -4.45 16.92 -13.77
C ALA A 54 -4.34 17.47 -12.33
N ALA A 55 -5.11 16.95 -11.37
CA ALA A 55 -5.07 17.37 -9.97
C ALA A 55 -3.88 16.80 -9.16
N SER A 56 -2.99 16.04 -9.80
CA SER A 56 -1.93 15.23 -9.17
C SER A 56 -0.54 15.87 -9.11
N GLY A 57 -0.37 17.16 -9.40
CA GLY A 57 0.96 17.80 -9.50
C GLY A 57 1.88 17.64 -8.27
N GLY A 58 1.31 17.38 -7.07
CA GLY A 58 2.04 17.08 -5.83
C GLY A 58 2.08 15.61 -5.42
N LEU A 59 1.46 14.70 -6.17
CA LEU A 59 1.22 13.31 -5.75
C LEU A 59 2.52 12.57 -5.46
N ALA A 60 3.50 12.68 -6.34
CA ALA A 60 4.78 11.99 -6.18
C ALA A 60 5.45 12.31 -4.83
N LYS A 61 5.36 13.55 -4.35
CA LYS A 61 5.92 13.96 -3.05
C LYS A 61 5.17 13.42 -1.86
N VAL A 62 3.85 13.27 -1.96
CA VAL A 62 3.04 12.62 -0.92
C VAL A 62 3.33 11.13 -0.87
N VAL A 63 3.39 10.47 -2.03
CA VAL A 63 3.72 9.04 -2.13
C VAL A 63 5.16 8.79 -1.62
N GLU A 64 6.13 9.62 -2.01
CA GLU A 64 7.50 9.56 -1.50
C GLU A 64 7.53 9.65 0.04
N ASN A 65 6.75 10.56 0.64
CA ASN A 65 6.63 10.66 2.09
C ASN A 65 6.08 9.38 2.72
N ALA A 66 4.98 8.84 2.18
CA ALA A 66 4.38 7.60 2.68
C ALA A 66 5.35 6.42 2.58
N PHE A 67 6.02 6.26 1.44
CA PHE A 67 7.00 5.19 1.21
C PHE A 67 8.22 5.31 2.13
N SER A 68 8.71 6.52 2.37
CA SER A 68 9.84 6.75 3.29
C SER A 68 9.53 6.32 4.73
N LYS A 69 8.25 6.39 5.14
CA LYS A 69 7.80 6.09 6.51
C LYS A 69 7.33 4.64 6.68
N TYR A 70 6.66 4.09 5.66
CA TYR A 70 5.92 2.83 5.79
C TYR A 70 6.40 1.73 4.83
N GLY A 71 7.37 2.03 3.96
CA GLY A 71 7.93 1.06 3.01
C GLY A 71 7.05 0.86 1.78
N LEU A 72 6.91 -0.39 1.33
CA LEU A 72 6.15 -0.74 0.13
C LEU A 72 4.76 -1.28 0.50
N PRO A 73 3.67 -0.71 -0.04
CA PRO A 73 2.32 -1.22 0.21
C PRO A 73 2.08 -2.53 -0.54
N ASN A 74 1.25 -3.42 0.02
CA ASN A 74 0.82 -4.66 -0.65
C ASN A 74 -0.62 -4.57 -1.20
N GLY A 75 -1.26 -3.41 -1.06
CA GLY A 75 -2.52 -3.07 -1.71
C GLY A 75 -2.69 -1.56 -1.89
N TYR A 76 -3.61 -1.16 -2.76
CA TYR A 76 -4.10 0.22 -2.79
C TYR A 76 -5.59 0.23 -3.16
N ILE A 77 -6.31 1.24 -2.70
CA ILE A 77 -7.73 1.45 -2.97
C ILE A 77 -7.87 2.68 -3.84
N LEU A 78 -8.68 2.61 -4.89
CA LEU A 78 -9.11 3.77 -5.66
C LEU A 78 -10.62 3.89 -5.56
N GLY A 79 -11.14 5.07 -5.22
CA GLY A 79 -12.57 5.27 -5.19
C GLY A 79 -13.00 6.70 -4.89
N GLN A 80 -14.30 6.87 -4.68
CA GLN A 80 -14.93 8.17 -4.57
C GLN A 80 -15.67 8.27 -3.25
N GLU A 81 -15.63 9.46 -2.68
CA GLU A 81 -16.30 9.82 -1.45
C GLU A 81 -17.40 10.82 -1.78
N GLY A 82 -18.60 10.56 -1.29
CA GLY A 82 -19.70 11.50 -1.28
C GLY A 82 -20.02 11.90 0.14
N SER A 83 -19.93 13.20 0.44
CA SER A 83 -20.55 13.76 1.64
C SER A 83 -21.90 14.35 1.25
N GLY A 84 -22.97 13.57 1.41
CA GLY A 84 -24.30 14.16 1.46
C GLY A 84 -24.40 14.97 2.74
N ALA A 85 -24.27 16.30 2.67
CA ALA A 85 -24.42 17.19 3.84
C ALA A 85 -25.81 17.16 4.50
N PHE A 86 -26.70 16.28 4.03
CA PHE A 86 -27.99 16.01 4.63
C PHE A 86 -27.92 15.12 5.89
N VAL A 87 -26.78 14.48 6.22
CA VAL A 87 -26.69 13.64 7.43
C VAL A 87 -25.38 13.84 8.22
N ALA A 88 -25.40 14.79 9.16
CA ALA A 88 -24.66 14.71 10.44
C ALA A 88 -23.11 14.63 10.43
N GLY A 89 -22.41 15.16 9.41
CA GLY A 89 -20.94 15.24 9.43
C GLY A 89 -20.25 13.91 9.19
N LEU A 90 -20.78 13.12 8.24
CA LEU A 90 -20.24 11.83 7.82
C LEU A 90 -19.87 11.84 6.33
N THR A 91 -18.90 11.00 5.97
CA THR A 91 -18.54 10.67 4.59
C THR A 91 -18.86 9.20 4.32
N TYR A 92 -19.29 8.92 3.10
CA TYR A 92 -19.49 7.57 2.58
C TYR A 92 -18.70 7.45 1.30
N GLY A 93 -17.90 6.41 1.18
CA GLY A 93 -17.17 6.15 -0.05
C GLY A 93 -17.27 4.71 -0.50
N GLU A 94 -16.99 4.55 -1.78
CA GLU A 94 -16.95 3.28 -2.49
C GLU A 94 -15.77 3.26 -3.45
N GLY A 95 -15.20 2.07 -3.65
CA GLY A 95 -14.07 1.90 -4.52
C GLY A 95 -13.62 0.45 -4.61
N ASP A 96 -12.43 0.28 -5.14
CA ASP A 96 -11.84 -1.01 -5.43
C ASP A 96 -10.46 -1.12 -4.77
N LEU A 97 -10.27 -2.17 -3.97
CA LEU A 97 -8.97 -2.62 -3.50
C LEU A 97 -8.28 -3.42 -4.60
N TYR A 98 -7.09 -2.97 -4.97
CA TYR A 98 -6.15 -3.67 -5.84
C TYR A 98 -5.07 -4.32 -4.99
N THR A 99 -4.84 -5.61 -5.19
CA THR A 99 -3.77 -6.37 -4.54
C THR A 99 -2.90 -7.07 -5.59
N LYS A 100 -1.61 -7.30 -5.28
CA LYS A 100 -0.71 -8.00 -6.20
C LYS A 100 -1.12 -9.46 -6.44
N ASN A 101 -1.64 -10.15 -5.41
CA ASN A 101 -1.80 -11.61 -5.43
C ASN A 101 -3.19 -12.11 -5.04
N ALA A 102 -4.12 -11.23 -4.69
CA ALA A 102 -5.47 -11.62 -4.30
C ALA A 102 -6.54 -11.02 -5.23
N GLY A 103 -6.16 -10.34 -6.31
CA GLY A 103 -7.08 -9.71 -7.26
C GLY A 103 -7.65 -8.38 -6.78
N GLN A 104 -8.78 -8.00 -7.38
CA GLN A 104 -9.52 -6.78 -7.11
C GLN A 104 -10.79 -7.06 -6.28
N HIS A 105 -11.10 -6.20 -5.32
CA HIS A 105 -12.25 -6.36 -4.42
C HIS A 105 -12.97 -5.04 -4.18
N ASN A 106 -14.30 -5.04 -4.24
CA ASN A 106 -15.08 -3.87 -3.85
C ASN A 106 -14.87 -3.57 -2.36
N VAL A 107 -14.72 -2.29 -2.04
CA VAL A 107 -14.59 -1.78 -0.68
C VAL A 107 -15.47 -0.56 -0.51
N PHE A 108 -16.17 -0.51 0.60
CA PHE A 108 -16.96 0.64 1.03
C PHE A 108 -16.38 1.18 2.32
N TRP A 109 -16.56 2.47 2.57
CA TRP A 109 -16.12 3.04 3.83
C TRP A 109 -17.00 4.17 4.33
N GLN A 110 -16.93 4.38 5.64
CA GLN A 110 -17.67 5.41 6.35
C GLN A 110 -16.78 6.06 7.40
N GLY A 111 -16.90 7.36 7.58
CA GLY A 111 -16.12 8.09 8.57
C GLY A 111 -16.67 9.48 8.86
N PRO A 112 -16.08 10.21 9.82
CA PRO A 112 -16.41 11.61 10.04
C PRO A 112 -16.00 12.44 8.82
N SER A 113 -16.82 13.41 8.46
CA SER A 113 -16.55 14.40 7.42
C SER A 113 -16.65 15.81 7.99
N LEU A 114 -15.81 16.70 7.49
CA LEU A 114 -15.97 18.14 7.73
C LEU A 114 -17.01 18.77 6.77
N GLY A 115 -17.72 17.95 6.00
CA GLY A 115 -18.88 18.35 5.23
C GLY A 115 -18.55 19.23 4.03
N ILE A 116 -17.42 18.98 3.34
CA ILE A 116 -17.02 19.77 2.15
C ILE A 116 -16.63 18.88 0.95
N ASP A 117 -17.02 17.59 0.92
CA ASP A 117 -16.93 16.76 -0.31
C ASP A 117 -18.07 17.16 -1.28
N TRP A 118 -18.34 18.46 -1.38
CA TRP A 118 -19.43 19.08 -2.12
C TRP A 118 -19.00 19.30 -3.58
N GLY A 119 -19.50 18.40 -4.40
CA GLY A 119 -19.63 18.54 -5.84
C GLY A 119 -20.49 17.36 -6.25
N GLY A 120 -21.44 17.55 -7.19
CA GLY A 120 -22.34 16.46 -7.62
C GLY A 120 -21.63 15.22 -8.21
N GLN A 121 -20.29 15.21 -8.23
CA GLN A 121 -19.42 14.14 -8.71
C GLN A 121 -18.60 13.48 -7.57
N GLY A 122 -18.70 13.91 -6.31
CA GLY A 122 -17.90 13.40 -5.19
C GLY A 122 -16.42 13.80 -5.24
N SER A 123 -15.64 13.39 -4.24
CA SER A 123 -14.18 13.57 -4.18
C SER A 123 -13.45 12.26 -4.38
N ARG A 124 -12.47 12.22 -5.30
CA ARG A 124 -11.61 11.05 -5.50
C ARG A 124 -10.64 10.87 -4.32
N THR A 125 -10.48 9.63 -3.89
CA THR A 125 -9.58 9.23 -2.81
C THR A 125 -8.82 7.97 -3.19
N MET A 126 -7.49 8.01 -3.02
CA MET A 126 -6.61 6.85 -3.14
C MET A 126 -6.15 6.47 -1.75
N MET A 127 -6.15 5.18 -1.39
CA MET A 127 -5.62 4.75 -0.09
C MET A 127 -4.54 3.71 -0.28
N LEU A 128 -3.35 3.92 0.29
CA LEU A 128 -2.30 2.89 0.29
C LEU A 128 -2.55 1.94 1.46
N VAL A 129 -2.43 0.64 1.22
CA VAL A 129 -2.64 -0.41 2.23
C VAL A 129 -1.33 -1.16 2.43
N TYR A 130 -0.82 -1.12 3.66
CA TYR A 130 0.40 -1.80 4.07
C TYR A 130 0.08 -2.95 5.01
N ASN A 131 0.91 -3.99 4.96
CA ASN A 131 0.84 -5.15 5.84
C ASN A 131 -0.52 -5.85 5.84
N LEU A 132 -1.28 -5.81 4.74
CA LEU A 132 -2.56 -6.51 4.64
C LEU A 132 -2.32 -8.03 4.56
N PRO A 133 -2.67 -8.83 5.58
CA PRO A 133 -2.38 -10.26 5.56
C PRO A 133 -3.35 -11.03 4.66
N ALA A 134 -4.62 -10.61 4.63
CA ALA A 134 -5.66 -11.15 3.77
C ALA A 134 -6.73 -10.08 3.54
N VAL A 135 -7.48 -10.18 2.44
CA VAL A 135 -8.54 -9.22 2.09
C VAL A 135 -9.58 -9.04 3.19
N PRO A 136 -10.10 -10.09 3.87
CA PRO A 136 -11.07 -9.91 4.94
C PRO A 136 -10.54 -9.09 6.13
N SER A 137 -9.23 -9.07 6.35
CA SER A 137 -8.59 -8.28 7.42
C SER A 137 -8.66 -6.78 7.18
N LEU A 138 -9.06 -6.34 5.97
CA LEU A 138 -9.31 -4.93 5.68
C LEU A 138 -10.63 -4.43 6.26
N PHE A 139 -11.64 -5.31 6.44
CA PHE A 139 -13.01 -4.89 6.77
C PHE A 139 -13.20 -4.69 8.26
N LYS A 140 -12.74 -3.54 8.76
CA LYS A 140 -12.70 -3.16 10.17
C LYS A 140 -12.61 -1.63 10.31
N ARG A 141 -12.49 -1.14 11.55
CA ARG A 141 -12.29 0.29 11.82
C ARG A 141 -10.81 0.61 11.99
N PHE A 142 -10.33 1.64 11.32
CA PHE A 142 -8.98 2.16 11.45
C PHE A 142 -9.02 3.49 12.21
N GLY A 143 -8.19 3.62 13.24
CA GLY A 143 -8.09 4.85 14.04
C GLY A 143 -7.03 5.79 13.47
N GLY A 144 -7.27 7.09 13.54
CA GLY A 144 -6.34 8.11 13.06
C GLY A 144 -5.08 8.23 13.91
N VAL A 145 -3.93 8.33 13.25
CA VAL A 145 -2.64 8.58 13.89
C VAL A 145 -2.44 10.09 14.04
N SER A 146 -2.28 10.56 15.28
CA SER A 146 -2.08 11.98 15.58
C SER A 146 -0.80 12.53 14.93
N GLY A 147 -0.89 13.71 14.32
CA GLY A 147 0.25 14.36 13.66
C GLY A 147 0.73 13.69 12.37
N SER A 148 -0.01 12.72 11.82
CA SER A 148 0.36 12.01 10.59
C SER A 148 0.09 12.77 9.29
N ALA A 149 -0.66 13.85 9.40
CA ALA A 149 -0.95 14.83 8.36
C ALA A 149 0.28 15.24 7.54
N TYR A 150 0.19 15.14 6.22
CA TYR A 150 1.20 15.71 5.33
C TYR A 150 0.55 16.27 4.07
N VAL A 151 0.85 17.52 3.70
CA VAL A 151 0.24 18.20 2.55
C VAL A 151 1.30 18.94 1.76
N VAL A 152 1.28 18.79 0.44
CA VAL A 152 2.15 19.49 -0.48
C VAL A 152 1.47 19.68 -1.83
N ALA A 153 1.58 20.89 -2.39
CA ALA A 153 1.06 21.24 -3.73
C ALA A 153 -0.39 20.80 -4.00
N GLY A 154 -1.27 20.92 -3.00
CA GLY A 154 -2.70 20.58 -3.14
C GLY A 154 -3.01 19.08 -3.07
N VAL A 155 -2.05 18.24 -2.67
CA VAL A 155 -2.25 16.82 -2.37
C VAL A 155 -1.93 16.60 -0.89
N GLY A 156 -2.77 15.81 -0.21
CA GLY A 156 -2.65 15.60 1.23
C GLY A 156 -2.85 14.13 1.59
N MET A 157 -2.17 13.69 2.64
CA MET A 157 -2.34 12.37 3.24
C MET A 157 -2.56 12.43 4.74
N THR A 158 -3.22 11.40 5.25
CA THR A 158 -3.28 11.05 6.67
C THR A 158 -2.86 9.60 6.86
N VAL A 159 -2.74 9.16 8.11
CA VAL A 159 -2.46 7.76 8.42
C VAL A 159 -3.48 7.26 9.41
N LEU A 160 -4.04 6.10 9.11
CA LEU A 160 -4.96 5.36 9.96
C LEU A 160 -4.37 3.97 10.21
N THR A 161 -4.59 3.40 11.39
CA THR A 161 -4.05 2.09 11.75
C THR A 161 -5.08 1.24 12.48
N ASP A 162 -4.99 -0.06 12.27
CA ASP A 162 -5.58 -1.09 13.13
C ASP A 162 -4.60 -2.26 13.19
N GLU A 163 -4.28 -2.69 14.41
CA GLU A 163 -3.25 -3.70 14.66
C GLU A 163 -1.94 -3.37 13.93
N ASN A 164 -1.58 -4.17 12.93
CA ASN A 164 -0.35 -4.03 12.14
C ASN A 164 -0.61 -3.43 10.75
N ILE A 165 -1.87 -3.20 10.38
CA ILE A 165 -2.27 -2.70 9.06
C ILE A 165 -2.21 -1.17 9.09
N VAL A 166 -1.49 -0.59 8.13
CA VAL A 166 -1.44 0.86 7.92
C VAL A 166 -2.25 1.20 6.69
N LEU A 167 -3.17 2.13 6.84
CA LEU A 167 -3.99 2.68 5.77
C LEU A 167 -3.63 4.15 5.61
N VAL A 168 -3.27 4.56 4.40
CA VAL A 168 -2.84 5.93 4.09
C VAL A 168 -3.77 6.55 3.06
N PRO A 169 -4.86 7.23 3.47
CA PRO A 169 -5.71 7.98 2.56
C PRO A 169 -4.96 9.19 1.98
N ILE A 170 -5.07 9.36 0.66
CA ILE A 170 -4.49 10.43 -0.15
C ILE A 170 -5.63 11.11 -0.92
N ARG A 171 -5.71 12.44 -0.80
CA ARG A 171 -6.74 13.29 -1.42
C ARG A 171 -6.11 14.48 -2.12
N THR A 172 -6.81 15.05 -3.10
CA THR A 172 -6.37 16.24 -3.86
C THR A 172 -7.31 17.44 -3.64
N GLY A 173 -6.86 18.64 -3.99
CA GLY A 173 -7.65 19.87 -3.95
C GLY A 173 -8.05 20.28 -2.53
N ILE A 174 -9.34 20.60 -2.34
CA ILE A 174 -9.89 20.98 -1.02
C ILE A 174 -9.79 19.81 -0.03
N GLY A 175 -9.97 18.58 -0.52
CA GLY A 175 -9.86 17.36 0.30
C GLY A 175 -8.47 17.17 0.92
N ALA A 176 -7.41 17.67 0.27
CA ALA A 176 -6.06 17.62 0.81
C ALA A 176 -5.85 18.45 2.08
N ARG A 177 -6.60 19.54 2.27
CA ARG A 177 -6.43 20.47 3.39
C ARG A 177 -7.31 20.14 4.59
N LEU A 178 -8.46 19.53 4.34
CA LEU A 178 -9.51 19.33 5.35
C LEU A 178 -9.72 17.86 5.70
N GLY A 179 -9.44 16.93 4.77
CA GLY A 179 -9.44 15.48 5.04
C GLY A 179 -8.31 15.01 5.97
N ILE A 180 -7.58 15.95 6.55
CA ILE A 180 -6.42 15.73 7.42
C ILE A 180 -6.83 15.27 8.84
N ASN A 181 -8.07 15.58 9.26
CA ASN A 181 -8.56 15.33 10.62
C ASN A 181 -9.62 14.22 10.67
N VAL A 182 -9.43 13.15 9.89
CA VAL A 182 -10.30 11.97 9.98
C VAL A 182 -9.86 11.15 11.19
N GLY A 183 -10.68 11.17 12.25
CA GLY A 183 -10.38 10.45 13.49
C GLY A 183 -10.50 8.93 13.35
N TYR A 184 -11.33 8.43 12.43
CA TYR A 184 -11.43 7.01 12.10
C TYR A 184 -12.03 6.78 10.72
N LEU A 185 -11.83 5.58 10.17
CA LEU A 185 -12.50 5.12 8.96
C LEU A 185 -12.92 3.67 9.14
N LYS A 186 -14.20 3.36 8.93
CA LYS A 186 -14.72 2.00 8.91
C LYS A 186 -14.72 1.50 7.48
N LEU A 187 -14.06 0.39 7.20
CA LEU A 187 -14.08 -0.29 5.90
C LEU A 187 -15.00 -1.50 5.97
N THR A 188 -15.81 -1.70 4.93
CA THR A 188 -16.79 -2.79 4.84
C THR A 188 -16.79 -3.43 3.45
N GLN A 189 -17.14 -4.71 3.40
CA GLN A 189 -17.29 -5.44 2.13
C GLN A 189 -18.58 -5.08 1.39
N GLN A 190 -19.61 -4.67 2.13
CA GLN A 190 -20.92 -4.29 1.61
C GLN A 190 -21.23 -2.84 2.02
N PRO A 191 -22.00 -2.09 1.22
CA PRO A 191 -22.38 -0.72 1.57
C PRO A 191 -23.24 -0.73 2.82
N THR A 192 -23.02 0.23 3.72
CA THR A 192 -23.82 0.39 4.93
C THR A 192 -23.95 1.85 5.33
N TRP A 193 -25.10 2.18 5.89
CA TRP A 193 -25.37 3.48 6.50
C TRP A 193 -24.80 3.58 7.92
N ASN A 194 -24.49 2.45 8.58
CA ASN A 194 -24.00 2.47 9.95
C ASN A 194 -22.47 2.67 9.99
N PRO A 195 -21.96 3.84 10.46
CA PRO A 195 -20.54 4.12 10.49
C PRO A 195 -19.81 3.46 11.67
N PHE A 196 -20.54 2.74 12.54
CA PHE A 196 -20.03 1.99 13.68
C PHE A 196 -20.09 0.49 13.37
#